data_AF-A0A3C0QCS3-F1
#
_entry.id   AF-A0A3C0QCS3-F1
#
_cell.length_a   1.000
_cell.length_b   1.000
_cell.length_c   1.000
_cell.angle_alpha   90.00
_cell.angle_beta   90.00
_cell.angle_gamma   90.00
#
_symmetry.space_group_name_H-M   'P 1'
#
loop_
_entity.id
_entity.type
_entity.pdbx_description
1 polymer ?
#
loop_
_entity_poly.entity_id
_entity_poly.type
_entity_poly.pdbx_seq_one_letter_code
_entity_poly.pdbx_strand_id
1 'polypeptide(L)'
;MAPGAEWYMTGKLAKFLALSGPAKWVFLSAVMLLPLFWLGLHVFGFARFQAWLERAPLGEQKSLPVAAMSDLGTLVNSAAHYAPGPVTCLTRSLLLRWLLRRRGTASELRIGVQLVQGKLDAHAWVEYEGIPINDAQDVAQRFAAFSEPLSPQAFSSS
;
A
#
# COMPACT_ATOMS: atom_id res chain seq x y z
N MET A 1 -3.03 36.91 8.16
CA MET A 1 -1.56 36.78 8.27
C MET A 1 -1.28 35.30 8.54
N ALA A 2 -1.06 34.51 7.47
CA ALA A 2 -0.90 33.06 7.56
C ALA A 2 0.57 32.72 7.17
N PRO A 3 1.32 31.98 8.00
CA PRO A 3 2.69 31.63 7.68
C PRO A 3 2.79 30.60 6.56
N GLY A 4 3.79 30.82 5.71
CA GLY A 4 4.02 30.16 4.43
C GLY A 4 4.30 28.67 4.53
N ALA A 5 3.83 27.96 3.51
CA ALA A 5 4.13 26.58 3.22
C ALA A 5 5.63 26.44 2.85
N GLU A 6 6.43 25.96 3.79
CA GLU A 6 7.82 25.60 3.55
C GLU A 6 7.95 24.09 3.22
N TRP A 7 7.87 23.81 1.91
CA TRP A 7 8.66 22.81 1.17
C TRP A 7 9.16 21.54 1.93
N TYR A 8 8.35 20.48 1.92
CA TYR A 8 8.67 19.11 2.41
C TYR A 8 9.54 18.27 1.43
N MET A 9 10.59 18.82 0.82
CA MET A 9 11.24 18.19 -0.35
C MET A 9 12.78 18.10 -0.31
N THR A 10 13.41 17.76 0.83
CA THR A 10 14.88 17.51 0.84
C THR A 10 15.36 16.33 1.68
N GLY A 11 14.47 15.54 2.30
CA GLY A 11 14.85 14.39 3.12
C GLY A 11 14.76 13.00 2.45
N LYS A 12 14.13 12.89 1.27
CA LYS A 12 13.77 11.58 0.68
C LYS A 12 14.93 10.88 -0.07
N LEU A 13 15.85 11.65 -0.66
CA LEU A 13 16.96 11.10 -1.47
C LEU A 13 18.17 10.67 -0.63
N ALA A 14 18.50 11.39 0.45
CA ALA A 14 19.61 11.03 1.34
C ALA A 14 19.37 9.69 2.06
N LYS A 15 18.12 9.34 2.36
CA LYS A 15 17.72 8.02 2.89
C LYS A 15 17.94 6.87 1.89
N PHE A 16 17.88 7.13 0.58
CA PHE A 16 18.05 6.11 -0.45
C PHE A 16 19.50 5.60 -0.56
N LEU A 17 20.47 6.49 -0.29
CA LEU A 17 21.89 6.15 -0.29
C LEU A 17 22.34 5.44 1.01
N ALA A 18 21.54 5.52 2.08
CA ALA A 18 21.74 4.78 3.32
C ALA A 18 21.04 3.41 3.35
N LEU A 19 20.40 2.98 2.24
CA LEU A 19 19.69 1.70 2.17
C LEU A 19 20.67 0.52 2.27
N SER A 20 20.77 -0.03 3.47
CA SER A 20 21.36 -1.33 3.81
C SER A 20 20.93 -2.38 2.77
N GLY A 21 21.79 -3.35 2.45
CA GLY A 21 21.53 -4.43 1.49
C GLY A 21 20.10 -5.01 1.50
N PRO A 22 19.49 -5.30 2.67
CA PRO A 22 18.11 -5.78 2.76
C PRO A 22 17.07 -4.88 2.09
N ALA A 23 17.23 -3.55 2.15
CA ALA A 23 16.26 -2.62 1.60
C ALA A 23 16.35 -2.51 0.07
N LYS A 24 17.55 -2.70 -0.50
CA LYS A 24 17.74 -2.83 -1.96
C LYS A 24 17.06 -4.09 -2.50
N TRP A 25 17.17 -5.21 -1.78
CA TRP A 25 16.47 -6.44 -2.12
C TRP A 25 14.96 -6.27 -2.07
N VAL A 26 14.42 -5.59 -1.06
CA VAL A 26 12.99 -5.29 -0.96
C VAL A 26 12.53 -4.42 -2.13
N PHE A 27 13.29 -3.39 -2.49
CA PHE A 27 12.98 -2.54 -3.63
C PHE A 27 12.95 -3.34 -4.93
N LEU A 28 14.01 -4.09 -5.25
CA LEU A 28 14.06 -4.91 -6.46
C LEU A 28 12.94 -5.96 -6.51
N SER A 29 12.67 -6.60 -5.36
CA SER A 29 11.56 -7.53 -5.22
C SER A 29 10.23 -6.83 -5.50
N ALA A 30 10.02 -5.61 -5.00
CA ALA A 30 8.80 -4.85 -5.25
C ALA A 30 8.63 -4.50 -6.74
N VAL A 31 9.70 -4.05 -7.42
CA VAL A 31 9.69 -3.77 -8.86
C VAL A 31 9.25 -5.00 -9.66
N MET A 32 9.73 -6.19 -9.29
CA MET A 32 9.35 -7.45 -9.96
C MET A 32 7.98 -7.98 -9.55
N LEU A 33 7.55 -7.79 -8.31
CA LEU A 33 6.29 -8.31 -7.80
C LEU A 33 5.09 -7.47 -8.20
N LEU A 34 5.23 -6.16 -8.37
CA LEU A 34 4.13 -5.28 -8.78
C LEU A 34 3.40 -5.74 -10.07
N PRO A 35 4.10 -6.05 -11.19
CA PRO A 35 3.42 -6.57 -12.38
C PRO A 35 2.78 -7.93 -12.14
N LEU A 36 3.39 -8.78 -11.30
CA LEU A 36 2.83 -10.08 -10.96
C LEU A 36 1.54 -9.94 -10.12
N PHE A 37 1.50 -8.97 -9.21
CA PHE A 37 0.30 -8.62 -8.44
C PHE A 37 -0.80 -8.06 -9.35
N TRP A 38 -0.44 -7.19 -10.30
CA TRP A 38 -1.38 -6.70 -11.30
C TRP A 38 -1.97 -7.84 -12.13
N LEU A 39 -1.11 -8.74 -12.63
CA LEU A 39 -1.54 -9.89 -13.43
C LEU A 39 -2.41 -10.85 -12.60
N GLY A 40 -1.99 -11.18 -11.37
CA GLY A 40 -2.75 -12.04 -10.48
C GLY A 40 -4.13 -11.48 -10.16
N LEU A 41 -4.22 -10.16 -9.95
CA LEU A 41 -5.49 -9.48 -9.73
C LEU A 41 -6.42 -9.57 -10.96
N HIS A 42 -5.87 -9.42 -12.18
CA HIS A 42 -6.66 -9.47 -13.42
C HIS A 42 -7.07 -10.89 -13.81
N VAL A 43 -6.22 -11.88 -13.57
CA VAL A 43 -6.48 -13.28 -13.95
C VAL A 43 -7.41 -13.97 -12.95
N PHE A 44 -7.27 -13.69 -11.65
CA PHE A 44 -8.03 -14.39 -10.61
C PHE A 44 -9.19 -13.59 -10.02
N GLY A 45 -9.27 -12.30 -10.31
CA GLY A 45 -10.19 -11.38 -9.66
C GLY A 45 -9.77 -11.01 -8.23
N PHE A 46 -10.35 -9.93 -7.72
CA PHE A 46 -9.98 -9.35 -6.43
C PHE A 46 -10.23 -10.30 -5.25
N ALA A 47 -11.42 -10.86 -5.12
CA ALA A 47 -11.79 -11.70 -3.99
C ALA A 47 -10.89 -12.94 -3.84
N ARG A 48 -10.61 -13.62 -4.95
CA ARG A 48 -9.78 -14.83 -4.94
C ARG A 48 -8.31 -14.52 -4.67
N PHE A 49 -7.81 -13.43 -5.23
CA PHE A 49 -6.45 -12.98 -4.99
C PHE A 49 -6.26 -12.51 -3.55
N GLN A 50 -7.22 -11.76 -2.98
CA GLN A 50 -7.17 -11.34 -1.59
C GLN A 50 -7.21 -12.54 -0.63
N ALA A 51 -8.10 -13.52 -0.86
CA ALA A 51 -8.14 -14.74 -0.06
C ALA A 51 -6.82 -15.52 -0.12
N TRP A 52 -6.15 -15.56 -1.28
CA TRP A 52 -4.82 -16.15 -1.41
C TRP A 52 -3.76 -15.38 -0.62
N LEU A 53 -3.77 -14.05 -0.64
CA LEU A 53 -2.86 -13.22 0.15
C LEU A 53 -3.06 -13.40 1.66
N GLU A 54 -4.30 -13.61 2.09
CA GLU A 54 -4.66 -13.82 3.51
C GLU A 54 -4.21 -15.20 4.03
N ARG A 55 -4.08 -16.19 3.15
CA ARG A 55 -3.49 -17.50 3.50
C ARG A 55 -2.01 -17.43 3.83
N ALA A 56 -1.30 -16.38 3.43
CA ALA A 56 0.08 -16.21 3.85
C ALA A 56 0.12 -16.15 5.39
N PRO A 57 1.00 -16.92 6.06
CA PRO A 57 1.07 -16.88 7.51
C PRO A 57 1.43 -15.47 7.98
N LEU A 58 0.82 -15.04 9.08
CA LEU A 58 1.35 -13.92 9.85
C LEU A 58 2.73 -14.36 10.34
N GLY A 59 3.78 -13.61 10.00
CA GLY A 59 5.11 -13.91 10.50
C GLY A 59 5.10 -13.93 12.04
N GLU A 60 5.82 -14.85 12.65
CA GLU A 60 5.91 -14.98 14.13
C GLU A 60 6.72 -13.83 14.79
N GLN A 61 7.19 -12.87 14.00
CA GLN A 61 8.00 -11.74 14.47
C GLN A 61 7.12 -10.70 15.16
N LYS A 62 7.72 -9.95 16.09
CA LYS A 62 7.08 -8.76 16.68
C LYS A 62 6.73 -7.77 15.58
N SER A 63 5.56 -7.13 15.70
CA SER A 63 5.13 -6.09 14.76
C SER A 63 6.23 -5.05 14.54
N LEU A 64 6.43 -4.69 13.27
CA LEU A 64 7.39 -3.65 12.91
C LEU A 64 7.04 -2.32 13.60
N PRO A 65 8.03 -1.48 13.93
CA PRO A 65 7.76 -0.10 14.32
C PRO A 65 7.07 0.66 13.17
N VAL A 66 6.14 1.57 13.47
CA VAL A 66 5.40 2.36 12.47
C VAL A 66 6.34 3.05 11.46
N ALA A 67 7.46 3.60 11.93
CA ALA A 67 8.47 4.21 11.06
C ALA A 67 9.01 3.24 9.98
N ALA A 68 9.28 1.98 10.36
CA ALA A 68 9.74 0.97 9.42
C ALA A 68 8.65 0.54 8.44
N MET A 69 7.37 0.56 8.87
CA MET A 69 6.24 0.34 7.97
C MET A 69 6.12 1.47 6.94
N SER A 70 6.24 2.73 7.36
CA SER A 70 6.19 3.89 6.48
C SER A 70 7.37 3.93 5.50
N ASP A 71 8.58 3.55 5.94
CA ASP A 71 9.74 3.42 5.06
C ASP A 71 9.50 2.32 4.01
N LEU A 72 8.90 1.19 4.40
CA LEU A 72 8.50 0.13 3.47
C LEU A 72 7.43 0.62 2.47
N GLY A 73 6.43 1.35 2.94
CA GLY A 73 5.42 1.96 2.08
C GLY A 73 6.05 2.92 1.06
N THR A 74 7.02 3.73 1.50
CA THR A 74 7.79 4.62 0.62
C THR A 74 8.59 3.85 -0.43
N LEU A 75 9.19 2.71 -0.05
CA LEU A 75 9.92 1.86 -0.99
C LEU A 75 9.01 1.24 -2.04
N VAL A 76 7.85 0.70 -1.64
CA VAL A 76 6.86 0.13 -2.57
C VAL A 76 6.33 1.22 -3.51
N ASN A 77 6.05 2.41 -2.98
CA ASN A 77 5.62 3.56 -3.78
C ASN A 77 6.69 3.99 -4.77
N SER A 78 7.95 4.01 -4.35
CA SER A 78 9.07 4.35 -5.23
C SER A 78 9.28 3.29 -6.31
N ALA A 79 9.15 2.00 -5.97
CA ALA A 79 9.29 0.88 -6.90
C ALA A 79 8.24 0.90 -8.02
N ALA A 80 7.05 1.45 -7.75
CA ALA A 80 5.99 1.59 -8.76
C ALA A 80 6.42 2.42 -9.98
N HIS A 81 7.36 3.36 -9.81
CA HIS A 81 7.89 4.16 -10.93
C HIS A 81 8.85 3.39 -11.85
N TYR A 82 9.36 2.25 -11.39
CA TYR A 82 10.35 1.43 -12.12
C TYR A 82 9.81 0.07 -12.56
N ALA A 83 8.63 -0.32 -12.06
CA ALA A 83 8.00 -1.57 -12.42
C ALA A 83 7.57 -1.57 -13.90
N PRO A 84 7.84 -2.66 -14.64
CA PRO A 84 7.36 -2.76 -16.02
C PRO A 84 5.84 -2.96 -16.03
N GLY A 85 5.15 -2.18 -16.86
CA GLY A 85 3.70 -2.31 -17.06
C GLY A 85 2.83 -1.49 -16.08
N PRO A 86 1.51 -1.75 -16.07
CA PRO A 86 0.56 -0.96 -15.28
C PRO A 86 0.68 -1.25 -13.78
N VAL A 87 0.81 -0.18 -13.00
CA VAL A 87 0.79 -0.23 -11.54
C VAL A 87 -0.34 0.66 -11.04
N THR A 88 -1.23 0.10 -10.22
CA THR A 88 -2.35 0.83 -9.62
C THR A 88 -2.12 1.02 -8.12
N CYS A 89 -2.81 1.99 -7.52
CA CYS A 89 -2.82 2.18 -6.06
C CYS A 89 -3.19 0.88 -5.33
N LEU A 90 -4.14 0.12 -5.89
CA LEU A 90 -4.55 -1.18 -5.34
C LEU A 90 -3.41 -2.20 -5.33
N THR A 91 -2.69 -2.37 -6.45
CA THR A 91 -1.57 -3.33 -6.51
C THR A 91 -0.43 -2.97 -5.55
N ARG A 92 -0.14 -1.66 -5.38
CA ARG A 92 0.83 -1.16 -4.40
C ARG A 92 0.41 -1.49 -2.97
N SER A 93 -0.85 -1.21 -2.63
CA SER A 93 -1.40 -1.44 -1.30
C SER A 93 -1.51 -2.93 -0.96
N LEU A 94 -1.87 -3.79 -1.92
CA LEU A 94 -1.87 -5.24 -1.76
C LEU A 94 -0.45 -5.79 -1.53
N LEU A 95 0.52 -5.36 -2.34
CA LEU A 95 1.92 -5.78 -2.17
C LEU A 95 2.46 -5.35 -0.81
N LEU A 96 2.20 -4.11 -0.41
CA LEU A 96 2.63 -3.61 0.90
C LEU A 96 2.01 -4.42 2.04
N ARG A 97 0.69 -4.63 2.02
CA ARG A 97 -0.01 -5.42 3.04
C ARG A 97 0.58 -6.83 3.15
N TRP A 98 0.87 -7.47 2.02
CA TRP A 98 1.51 -8.79 1.99
C TRP A 98 2.92 -8.77 2.61
N LEU A 99 3.74 -7.76 2.30
CA LEU A 99 5.07 -7.59 2.89
C LEU A 99 5.02 -7.33 4.41
N LEU A 100 4.04 -6.55 4.88
CA LEU A 100 3.80 -6.31 6.30
C LEU A 100 3.37 -7.58 7.02
N ARG A 101 2.42 -8.33 6.44
CA ARG A 101 1.91 -9.59 7.00
C ARG A 101 3.02 -10.63 7.17
N ARG A 102 3.89 -10.78 6.16
CA ARG A 102 5.06 -11.67 6.23
C ARG A 102 6.07 -11.30 7.31
N ARG A 103 6.04 -10.06 7.79
CA ARG A 103 6.91 -9.56 8.87
C ARG A 103 6.17 -9.44 10.21
N GLY A 104 5.04 -10.13 10.35
CA GLY A 104 4.27 -10.18 11.60
C GLY A 104 3.41 -8.94 11.87
N THR A 105 3.29 -8.04 10.90
CA THR A 105 2.44 -6.85 11.04
C THR A 105 1.10 -7.08 10.34
N ALA A 106 0.05 -7.28 11.15
CA ALA A 106 -1.33 -7.24 10.66
C ALA A 106 -1.70 -5.80 10.27
N SER A 107 -2.22 -5.60 9.07
CA SER A 107 -2.61 -4.29 8.54
C SER A 107 -3.88 -4.41 7.68
N GLU A 108 -4.57 -3.29 7.52
CA GLU A 108 -5.87 -3.21 6.86
C GLU A 108 -5.72 -2.57 5.49
N LEU A 109 -6.29 -3.20 4.46
CA LEU A 109 -6.45 -2.57 3.17
C LEU A 109 -7.71 -1.69 3.21
N ARG A 110 -7.55 -0.41 2.92
CA ARG A 110 -8.66 0.54 2.76
C ARG A 110 -8.81 0.90 1.30
N ILE A 111 -10.06 0.96 0.85
CA ILE A 111 -10.44 1.49 -0.46
C ILE A 111 -11.47 2.58 -0.19
N GLY A 112 -11.26 3.73 -0.81
CA GLY A 112 -12.18 4.85 -0.73
C GLY A 112 -12.40 5.49 -2.08
N VAL A 113 -13.46 6.27 -2.17
CA VAL A 113 -13.83 7.00 -3.37
C VAL A 113 -14.00 8.48 -3.08
N GLN A 114 -13.72 9.30 -4.07
CA GLN A 114 -14.02 10.73 -4.04
C GLN A 114 -14.74 11.12 -5.33
N LEU A 115 -15.60 12.14 -5.24
CA LEU A 115 -16.25 12.71 -6.42
C LEU A 115 -15.62 14.07 -6.72
N VAL A 116 -14.85 14.15 -7.79
CA VAL A 116 -14.19 15.39 -8.22
C VAL A 116 -14.76 15.80 -9.57
N GLN A 117 -15.42 16.96 -9.61
CA GLN A 117 -16.02 17.50 -10.85
C GLN A 117 -16.94 16.49 -11.56
N GLY A 118 -17.72 15.72 -10.79
CA GLY A 118 -18.63 14.70 -11.34
C GLY A 118 -17.97 13.41 -11.80
N LYS A 119 -16.64 13.25 -11.64
CA LYS A 119 -15.93 12.00 -11.90
C LYS A 119 -15.68 11.26 -10.59
N LEU A 120 -16.09 10.00 -10.56
CA LEU A 120 -15.80 9.09 -9.45
C LEU A 120 -14.36 8.63 -9.57
N ASP A 121 -13.55 8.92 -8.57
CA ASP A 121 -12.15 8.53 -8.47
C ASP A 121 -11.97 7.60 -7.27
N ALA A 122 -11.26 6.49 -7.47
CA ALA A 122 -11.10 5.43 -6.49
C ALA A 122 -9.64 5.31 -6.09
N HIS A 123 -9.41 5.17 -4.78
CA HIS A 123 -8.07 5.09 -4.22
C HIS A 123 -7.97 3.98 -3.18
N ALA A 124 -6.77 3.42 -3.03
CA ALA A 124 -6.53 2.32 -2.12
C ALA A 124 -5.23 2.52 -1.37
N TRP A 125 -5.27 2.38 -0.05
CA TRP A 125 -4.13 2.53 0.85
C TRP A 125 -4.14 1.45 1.95
N VAL A 126 -3.05 1.36 2.70
CA VAL A 126 -2.92 0.45 3.85
C VAL A 126 -2.91 1.26 5.12
N GLU A 127 -3.65 0.79 6.12
CA GLU A 127 -3.66 1.35 7.48
C GLU A 127 -3.13 0.34 8.50
N TYR A 128 -2.46 0.85 9.52
CA TYR A 128 -2.11 0.13 10.73
C TYR A 128 -2.65 0.92 11.92
N GLU A 129 -3.55 0.32 12.71
CA GLU A 129 -4.19 0.98 13.87
C GLU A 129 -4.80 2.36 13.50
N GLY A 130 -5.41 2.47 12.31
CA GLY A 130 -6.01 3.71 11.79
C GLY A 130 -5.02 4.73 11.21
N ILE A 131 -3.73 4.40 11.15
CA ILE A 131 -2.69 5.27 10.58
C ILE A 131 -2.38 4.85 9.14
N PRO A 132 -2.54 5.73 8.13
CA PRO A 132 -2.11 5.46 6.76
C PRO A 132 -0.60 5.22 6.65
N ILE A 133 -0.20 4.11 6.02
CA ILE A 133 1.20 3.68 5.93
C ILE A 133 1.85 4.03 4.59
N ASN A 134 1.10 3.97 3.48
CA ASN A 134 1.62 4.25 2.14
C ASN A 134 1.01 5.47 1.47
N ASP A 135 0.30 6.29 2.24
CA ASP A 135 -0.33 7.50 1.73
C ASP A 135 -0.24 8.66 2.72
N ALA A 136 -0.79 9.81 2.34
CA ALA A 136 -0.88 10.97 3.18
C ALA A 136 -1.82 10.75 4.38
N GLN A 137 -1.56 11.43 5.49
CA GLN A 137 -2.33 11.27 6.73
C GLN A 137 -3.80 11.71 6.59
N ASP A 138 -4.10 12.58 5.63
CA ASP A 138 -5.43 13.08 5.31
C ASP A 138 -6.17 12.23 4.26
N VAL A 139 -5.59 11.11 3.80
CA VAL A 139 -6.18 10.28 2.73
C VAL A 139 -7.60 9.82 3.06
N ALA A 140 -7.85 9.42 4.30
CA ALA A 140 -9.16 8.96 4.77
C ALA A 140 -10.20 10.09 4.89
N GLN A 141 -9.76 11.36 4.90
CA GLN A 141 -10.65 12.52 4.86
C GLN A 141 -11.00 12.92 3.42
N ARG A 142 -10.08 12.67 2.49
CA ARG A 142 -10.25 13.00 1.06
C ARG A 142 -11.07 11.95 0.31
N PHE A 143 -10.86 10.69 0.64
CA PHE A 143 -11.57 9.57 0.07
C PHE A 143 -12.50 8.98 1.13
N ALA A 144 -13.80 8.96 0.83
CA ALA A 144 -14.77 8.27 1.65
C ALA A 144 -14.47 6.77 1.58
N ALA A 145 -13.81 6.24 2.62
CA ALA A 145 -13.50 4.83 2.74
C ALA A 145 -14.77 4.01 2.96
N PHE A 146 -14.84 2.81 2.39
CA PHE A 146 -15.89 1.85 2.75
C PHE A 146 -15.73 1.47 4.23
N SER A 147 -16.85 1.46 4.97
CA SER A 147 -16.88 1.39 6.44
C SER A 147 -16.33 0.09 7.04
N GLU A 148 -16.32 -0.99 6.27
CA GLU A 148 -15.76 -2.28 6.68
C GLU A 148 -14.44 -2.54 5.96
N PRO A 149 -13.40 -3.07 6.65
CA PRO A 149 -12.24 -3.64 6.00
C PRO A 149 -12.75 -4.65 4.98
N LEU A 150 -12.42 -4.44 3.69
CA LEU A 150 -13.00 -5.25 2.62
C LEU A 150 -12.72 -6.73 2.88
N SER A 151 -13.76 -7.47 3.23
CA SER A 151 -13.72 -8.91 3.32
C SER A 151 -14.01 -9.49 1.93
N PRO A 152 -13.45 -10.65 1.56
CA PRO A 152 -13.77 -11.31 0.29
C PRO A 152 -15.28 -11.56 0.09
N GLN A 153 -16.05 -11.55 1.17
CA GLN A 153 -17.51 -11.75 1.18
C GLN A 153 -18.28 -10.55 0.64
N ALA A 154 -17.74 -9.33 0.74
CA ALA A 154 -18.39 -8.10 0.24
C ALA A 154 -18.57 -8.08 -1.29
N PHE A 155 -17.82 -8.92 -2.02
CA PHE A 155 -17.90 -9.06 -3.48
C PHE A 155 -18.56 -10.38 -3.93
N SER A 156 -19.10 -11.15 -2.97
CA SER A 156 -19.82 -12.40 -3.23
C SER A 156 -21.33 -12.17 -3.09
N SER A 157 -21.92 -11.36 -3.96
CA SER A 157 -23.37 -11.31 -4.15
C SER A 157 -23.75 -12.08 -5.41
N SER A 158 -24.47 -13.19 -5.20
CA SER A 158 -25.32 -13.84 -6.21
C SER A 158 -26.61 -13.04 -6.42
#